data_AF-A0A7S2AFJ2-F1
#
_entry.id   AF-A0A7S2AFJ2-F1
#
_cell.length_a   1.000
_cell.length_b   1.000
_cell.length_c   1.000
_cell.angle_alpha   90.00
_cell.angle_beta   90.00
_cell.angle_gamma   90.00
#
_symmetry.space_group_name_H-M   'P 1'
#
loop_
_entity.id
_entity.type
_entity.pdbx_description
1 polymer ?
#
loop_
_entity_poly.entity_id
_entity_poly.type
_entity_poly.pdbx_seq_one_letter_code
_entity_poly.pdbx_strand_id
1 'polypeptide(L)'
;MQAGLLAVGSAMLDPVQTVGQILEIGQSHAHQREQMQWARRGYHLDSQSLRLDVLDHSKEEIRSHYDTYIGRIDTLLLVLALVWPFALNTIQFSDPFVPMTEAACPECVEALHPMIVIIWVSLIAIVLIAPFWGILMLIRCKLKLDAWLEFSLERLHHHRQRIITAGAKPPSTPKKPPSRRTFDPLTGRNVPILEAEHKEDDDTPQIVRDLVEKVTKYQEYLQDIWCDECGWLVRGAMVLLMVSAFAALMLSSVSLWLFLVNKGGEHENAGVWFLALILGGIFGPAGYMLAERRRPPVQRPKDCIDDGDAEEEQAIPIISQIISSNSNRGILSRKLRRSSSSPDMSAEAATRTNRSALAPSPSCASSPPKATRSEPDLTVHPLTRKRSFGWCARRRPSLSTHHEEPLLGKSSSVSP
;
A
#
# COMPACT_ATOMS: atom_id res chain seq x y z
N MET A 1 -54.80 40.23 69.94
CA MET A 1 -54.14 38.92 70.23
C MET A 1 -53.95 38.03 68.99
N GLN A 2 -53.99 38.54 67.75
CA GLN A 2 -53.73 37.74 66.52
C GLN A 2 -52.34 37.96 65.88
N ALA A 3 -51.58 38.97 66.31
CA ALA A 3 -50.26 39.29 65.72
C ALA A 3 -49.08 38.48 66.29
N GLY A 4 -49.24 37.81 67.43
CA GLY A 4 -48.14 37.06 68.08
C GLY A 4 -47.92 35.65 67.54
N LEU A 5 -48.91 35.06 66.87
CA LEU A 5 -48.85 33.68 66.38
C LEU A 5 -48.17 33.56 65.00
N LEU A 6 -48.04 34.66 64.26
CA LEU A 6 -47.33 34.68 62.97
C LEU A 6 -45.81 34.83 63.13
N ALA A 7 -45.32 35.45 64.22
CA ALA A 7 -43.89 35.63 64.46
C ALA A 7 -43.17 34.37 64.94
N VAL A 8 -43.89 33.43 65.58
CA VAL A 8 -43.32 32.14 66.02
C VAL A 8 -43.18 31.17 64.84
N GLY A 9 -44.00 31.32 63.79
CA GLY A 9 -43.91 30.50 62.57
C GLY A 9 -42.67 30.77 61.72
N SER A 10 -42.18 32.01 61.69
CA SER A 10 -41.00 32.38 60.89
C SER A 10 -39.69 31.87 61.50
N ALA A 11 -39.58 31.79 62.83
CA ALA A 11 -38.36 31.33 63.51
C ALA A 11 -38.13 29.80 63.36
N MET A 12 -39.16 29.02 63.07
CA MET A 12 -39.02 27.58 62.79
C MET A 12 -38.74 27.26 61.32
N LEU A 13 -38.84 28.22 60.40
CA LEU A 13 -38.59 28.00 58.97
C LEU A 13 -37.09 28.10 58.60
N ASP A 14 -36.29 28.86 59.34
CA ASP A 14 -34.83 28.98 59.14
C ASP A 14 -34.06 27.65 59.21
N PRO A 15 -34.27 26.76 60.20
CA PRO A 15 -33.58 25.48 60.23
C PRO A 15 -34.01 24.55 59.09
N VAL A 16 -35.25 24.66 58.61
CA VAL A 16 -35.75 23.85 57.49
C VAL A 16 -35.11 24.29 56.16
N GLN A 17 -34.91 25.59 55.95
CA GLN A 17 -34.17 26.10 54.78
C GLN A 17 -32.71 25.64 54.78
N THR A 18 -32.07 25.62 55.96
CA THR A 18 -30.66 25.20 56.09
C THR A 18 -30.49 23.71 55.76
N VAL A 19 -31.42 22.85 56.20
CA VAL A 19 -31.41 21.42 55.88
C VAL A 19 -31.65 21.18 54.38
N GLY A 20 -32.54 21.97 53.76
CA GLY A 20 -32.78 21.92 52.31
C GLY A 20 -31.51 22.19 51.50
N GLN A 21 -30.73 23.21 51.86
CA GLN A 21 -29.47 23.54 51.20
C GLN A 21 -28.42 22.44 51.35
N ILE A 22 -28.29 21.82 52.53
CA ILE A 22 -27.34 20.71 52.76
C ILE A 22 -27.73 19.49 51.89
N LEU A 23 -29.02 19.21 51.78
CA LEU A 23 -29.52 18.06 51.01
C LEU A 23 -29.31 18.28 49.50
N GLU A 24 -29.50 19.51 49.01
CA GLU A 24 -29.22 19.91 47.62
C GLU A 24 -27.72 19.85 47.29
N ILE A 25 -26.85 20.28 48.21
CA ILE A 25 -25.39 20.12 48.08
C ILE A 25 -24.99 18.63 48.07
N GLY A 26 -25.63 17.80 48.89
CA GLY A 26 -25.38 16.36 48.89
C GLY A 26 -25.78 15.68 47.59
N GLN A 27 -26.95 16.03 47.05
CA GLN A 27 -27.45 15.49 45.78
C GLN A 27 -26.58 15.93 44.59
N SER A 28 -26.19 17.21 44.53
CA SER A 28 -25.30 17.72 43.47
C SER A 28 -23.94 17.03 43.50
N HIS A 29 -23.37 16.79 44.69
CA HIS A 29 -22.10 16.09 44.83
C HIS A 29 -22.19 14.60 44.44
N ALA A 30 -23.29 13.91 44.77
CA ALA A 30 -23.53 12.54 44.32
C ALA A 30 -23.66 12.48 42.79
N HIS A 31 -24.44 13.40 42.21
CA HIS A 31 -24.61 13.47 40.76
C HIS A 31 -23.30 13.79 40.03
N GLN A 32 -22.49 14.71 40.56
CA GLN A 32 -21.18 15.04 39.99
C GLN A 32 -20.22 13.85 40.00
N ARG A 33 -20.25 13.03 41.06
CA ARG A 33 -19.46 11.79 41.11
C ARG A 33 -19.90 10.79 40.05
N GLU A 34 -21.19 10.61 39.85
CA GLU A 34 -21.70 9.74 38.78
C GLU A 34 -21.30 10.27 37.40
N GLN A 35 -21.46 11.57 37.15
CA GLN A 35 -21.03 12.19 35.90
C GLN A 35 -19.54 11.99 35.65
N MET A 36 -18.69 12.16 36.67
CA MET A 36 -17.25 11.90 36.55
C MET A 36 -16.97 10.42 36.24
N GLN A 37 -17.69 9.48 36.85
CA GLN A 37 -17.53 8.06 36.53
C GLN A 37 -17.95 7.72 35.10
N TRP A 38 -19.06 8.29 34.63
CA TRP A 38 -19.50 8.11 33.24
C TRP A 38 -18.54 8.73 32.25
N ALA A 39 -18.04 9.94 32.54
CA ALA A 39 -17.02 10.60 31.72
C ALA A 39 -15.74 9.76 31.61
N ARG A 40 -15.27 9.17 32.72
CA ARG A 40 -14.11 8.27 32.73
C ARG A 40 -14.31 7.02 31.87
N ARG A 41 -15.47 6.37 31.98
CA ARG A 41 -15.80 5.21 31.12
C ARG A 41 -15.86 5.61 29.65
N GLY A 42 -16.45 6.78 29.36
CA GLY A 42 -16.51 7.34 28.01
C GLY A 42 -15.11 7.58 27.44
N TYR A 43 -14.23 8.23 28.20
CA TYR A 43 -12.85 8.47 27.80
C TYR A 43 -12.07 7.18 27.54
N HIS A 44 -12.22 6.18 28.42
CA HIS A 44 -11.56 4.89 28.23
C HIS A 44 -12.03 4.18 26.94
N LEU A 45 -13.33 4.17 26.66
CA LEU A 45 -13.88 3.61 25.42
C LEU A 45 -13.39 4.38 24.18
N ASP A 46 -13.30 5.71 24.27
CA ASP A 46 -12.80 6.54 23.17
C ASP A 46 -11.31 6.32 22.92
N SER A 47 -10.50 6.20 23.97
CA SER A 47 -9.08 5.85 23.83
C SER A 47 -8.87 4.48 23.17
N GLN A 48 -9.74 3.50 23.48
CA GLN A 48 -9.70 2.18 22.84
C GLN A 48 -10.15 2.25 21.38
N SER A 49 -11.16 3.07 21.07
CA SER A 49 -11.63 3.27 19.70
C SER A 49 -10.51 3.88 18.83
N LEU A 50 -9.83 4.93 19.34
CA LEU A 50 -8.70 5.57 18.67
C LEU A 50 -7.55 4.59 18.43
N ARG A 51 -7.22 3.72 19.39
CA ARG A 51 -6.17 2.70 19.22
C ARG A 51 -6.53 1.70 18.11
N LEU A 52 -7.79 1.30 18.02
CA LEU A 52 -8.27 0.40 16.95
C LEU A 52 -8.26 1.11 15.59
N ASP A 53 -8.65 2.38 15.54
CA ASP A 53 -8.65 3.18 14.31
C ASP A 53 -7.22 3.37 13.78
N VAL A 54 -6.24 3.68 14.64
CA VAL A 54 -4.83 3.79 14.23
C VAL A 54 -4.30 2.45 13.71
N LEU A 55 -4.69 1.33 14.31
CA LEU A 55 -4.31 -0.02 13.83
C LEU A 55 -4.90 -0.32 12.46
N ASP A 56 -6.19 -0.02 12.26
CA ASP A 56 -6.87 -0.26 10.99
C ASP A 56 -6.32 0.67 9.89
N HIS A 57 -6.01 1.94 10.23
CA HIS A 57 -5.34 2.86 9.33
C HIS A 57 -3.96 2.35 8.90
N SER A 58 -3.16 1.88 9.86
CA SER A 58 -1.82 1.33 9.59
C SER A 58 -1.87 0.09 8.70
N LYS A 59 -2.87 -0.77 8.91
CA LYS A 59 -3.12 -1.95 8.08
C LYS A 59 -3.46 -1.55 6.64
N GLU A 60 -4.32 -0.55 6.47
CA GLU A 60 -4.72 -0.06 5.16
C GLU A 60 -3.56 0.60 4.42
N GLU A 61 -2.69 1.32 5.12
CA GLU A 61 -1.48 1.91 4.54
C GLU A 61 -0.51 0.82 4.01
N ILE A 62 -0.26 -0.22 4.81
CA ILE A 62 0.55 -1.39 4.40
C ILE A 62 -0.06 -2.05 3.16
N ARG A 63 -1.39 -2.23 3.14
CA ARG A 63 -2.12 -2.84 2.02
C ARG A 63 -2.03 -1.98 0.77
N SER A 64 -2.23 -0.67 0.89
CA SER A 64 -2.16 0.30 -0.20
C SER A 64 -0.78 0.32 -0.87
N HIS A 65 0.30 0.26 -0.08
CA HIS A 65 1.66 0.15 -0.62
C HIS A 65 1.87 -1.14 -1.39
N TYR A 66 1.46 -2.27 -0.80
CA TYR A 66 1.50 -3.57 -1.47
C TYR A 66 0.71 -3.55 -2.79
N ASP A 67 -0.53 -3.05 -2.78
CA ASP A 67 -1.41 -2.97 -3.96
C ASP A 67 -0.80 -2.10 -5.08
N THR A 68 -0.09 -1.03 -4.70
CA THR A 68 0.64 -0.19 -5.65
C THR A 68 1.78 -0.96 -6.33
N TYR A 69 2.56 -1.73 -5.58
CA TYR A 69 3.67 -2.52 -6.14
C TYR A 69 3.18 -3.70 -6.97
N ILE A 70 2.15 -4.40 -6.50
CA ILE A 70 1.59 -5.54 -7.24
C ILE A 70 0.91 -5.10 -8.53
N GLY A 71 0.24 -3.94 -8.55
CA GLY A 71 -0.33 -3.37 -9.77
C GLY A 71 0.74 -3.10 -10.83
N ARG A 72 1.93 -2.65 -10.43
CA ARG A 72 3.08 -2.47 -11.35
C ARG A 72 3.64 -3.81 -11.84
N ILE A 73 3.65 -4.85 -11.00
CA ILE A 73 4.13 -6.18 -11.39
C ILE A 73 3.12 -6.85 -12.34
N ASP A 74 1.83 -6.79 -12.02
CA ASP A 74 0.76 -7.40 -12.81
C ASP A 74 0.64 -6.74 -14.19
N THR A 75 0.82 -5.41 -14.28
CA THR A 75 0.88 -4.73 -15.60
C THR A 75 2.08 -5.18 -16.44
N LEU A 76 3.27 -5.34 -15.85
CA LEU A 76 4.43 -5.89 -16.56
C LEU A 76 4.22 -7.35 -16.98
N LEU A 77 3.59 -8.16 -16.12
CA LEU A 77 3.28 -9.55 -16.40
C LEU A 77 2.27 -9.66 -17.55
N LEU A 78 1.24 -8.81 -17.56
CA LEU A 78 0.27 -8.73 -18.64
C LEU A 78 0.93 -8.35 -19.97
N VAL A 79 1.83 -7.36 -19.98
CA VAL A 79 2.56 -6.98 -21.20
C VAL A 79 3.45 -8.13 -21.69
N LEU A 80 4.20 -8.80 -20.81
CA LEU A 80 4.99 -9.98 -21.17
C LEU A 80 4.12 -11.11 -21.74
N ALA A 81 2.96 -11.34 -21.11
CA ALA A 81 2.01 -12.35 -21.54
C ALA A 81 1.40 -12.03 -22.90
N LEU A 82 1.25 -10.75 -23.27
CA LEU A 82 0.76 -10.33 -24.60
C LEU A 82 1.83 -10.45 -25.69
N VAL A 83 3.11 -10.24 -25.36
CA VAL A 83 4.22 -10.42 -26.31
C VAL A 83 4.32 -11.88 -26.77
N TRP A 84 3.95 -12.83 -25.90
CA TRP A 84 4.03 -14.25 -26.22
C TRP A 84 3.11 -14.71 -27.38
N PRO A 85 1.78 -14.48 -27.36
CA PRO A 85 0.91 -14.75 -28.50
C PRO A 85 1.33 -13.99 -29.77
N PHE A 86 1.83 -12.76 -29.63
CA PHE A 86 2.34 -12.01 -30.78
C PHE A 86 3.50 -12.77 -31.46
N ALA A 87 4.43 -13.30 -30.67
CA ALA A 87 5.51 -14.15 -31.16
C ALA A 87 4.99 -15.39 -31.90
N LEU A 88 4.05 -16.10 -31.28
CA LEU A 88 3.45 -17.30 -31.86
C LEU A 88 2.70 -17.01 -33.16
N ASN A 89 1.93 -15.90 -33.20
CA ASN A 89 1.24 -15.46 -34.40
C ASN A 89 2.24 -15.10 -35.50
N THR A 90 3.35 -14.44 -35.14
CA THR A 90 4.42 -14.13 -36.10
C THR A 90 4.97 -15.41 -36.72
N ILE A 91 5.17 -16.47 -35.93
CA ILE A 91 5.60 -17.78 -36.44
C ILE A 91 4.52 -18.42 -37.34
N GLN A 92 3.25 -18.38 -36.93
CA GLN A 92 2.15 -18.99 -37.72
C GLN A 92 1.93 -18.31 -39.07
N PHE A 93 2.03 -16.98 -39.12
CA PHE A 93 1.89 -16.21 -40.36
C PHE A 93 3.23 -16.02 -41.09
N SER A 94 4.32 -16.61 -40.59
CA SER A 94 5.63 -16.49 -41.20
C SER A 94 5.82 -17.38 -42.42
N ASP A 95 4.90 -18.25 -42.81
CA ASP A 95 5.09 -19.21 -43.91
C ASP A 95 5.67 -18.59 -45.22
N PRO A 96 5.18 -17.42 -45.72
CA PRO A 96 5.79 -16.76 -46.88
C PRO A 96 7.09 -15.98 -46.56
N PHE A 97 7.46 -15.89 -45.30
CA PHE A 97 8.63 -15.21 -44.75
C PHE A 97 9.69 -16.17 -44.18
N VAL A 98 9.43 -17.48 -44.19
CA VAL A 98 10.40 -18.48 -43.75
C VAL A 98 11.50 -18.54 -44.81
N PRO A 99 12.78 -18.40 -44.41
CA PRO A 99 13.88 -18.53 -45.35
C PRO A 99 13.83 -19.89 -46.06
N MET A 100 13.67 -19.86 -47.38
CA MET A 100 13.60 -21.05 -48.22
C MET A 100 14.97 -21.69 -48.34
N THR A 101 15.01 -23.02 -48.43
CA THR A 101 16.25 -23.75 -48.73
C THR A 101 16.70 -23.50 -50.17
N GLU A 102 18.00 -23.57 -50.43
CA GLU A 102 18.61 -23.38 -51.77
C GLU A 102 17.94 -24.25 -52.86
N ALA A 103 17.45 -25.44 -52.50
CA ALA A 103 16.76 -26.34 -53.42
C ALA A 103 15.42 -25.80 -53.93
N ALA A 104 14.74 -24.93 -53.18
CA ALA A 104 13.44 -24.37 -53.56
C ALA A 104 13.57 -23.11 -54.42
N CYS A 105 14.61 -22.31 -54.20
CA CYS A 105 14.87 -21.07 -54.94
C CYS A 105 16.37 -20.74 -54.91
N PRO A 106 17.14 -21.11 -55.96
CA PRO A 106 18.58 -20.87 -55.99
C PRO A 106 18.95 -19.39 -56.18
N GLU A 107 18.01 -18.57 -56.67
CA GLU A 107 18.21 -17.12 -56.89
C GLU A 107 17.78 -16.25 -55.71
N CYS A 108 17.23 -16.85 -54.65
CA CYS A 108 16.74 -16.12 -53.49
C CYS A 108 17.91 -15.65 -52.58
N VAL A 109 17.75 -14.50 -51.92
CA VAL A 109 18.81 -13.87 -51.11
C VAL A 109 19.23 -14.73 -49.92
N GLU A 110 18.33 -15.57 -49.41
CA GLU A 110 18.62 -16.48 -48.31
C GLU A 110 19.63 -17.56 -48.68
N ALA A 111 19.62 -18.04 -49.94
CA ALA A 111 20.59 -18.99 -50.44
C ALA A 111 21.99 -18.36 -50.53
N LEU A 112 22.06 -17.08 -50.90
CA LEU A 112 23.31 -16.34 -51.01
C LEU A 112 23.90 -15.97 -49.63
N HIS A 113 23.04 -15.74 -48.63
CA HIS A 113 23.43 -15.22 -47.32
C HIS A 113 22.88 -16.07 -46.15
N PRO A 114 23.51 -17.22 -45.85
CA PRO A 114 23.04 -18.12 -44.78
C PRO A 114 23.06 -17.49 -43.38
N MET A 115 23.85 -16.43 -43.18
CA MET A 115 23.88 -15.67 -41.92
C MET A 115 22.53 -15.05 -41.56
N ILE A 116 21.71 -14.67 -42.55
CA ILE A 116 20.40 -14.07 -42.31
C ILE A 116 19.47 -15.09 -41.65
N VAL A 117 19.51 -16.34 -42.10
CA VAL A 117 18.73 -17.45 -41.52
C VAL A 117 19.11 -17.65 -40.05
N ILE A 118 20.41 -17.63 -39.74
CA ILE A 118 20.90 -17.77 -38.35
C ILE A 118 20.40 -16.62 -37.48
N ILE A 119 20.45 -15.38 -37.97
CA ILE A 119 19.94 -14.20 -37.25
C ILE A 119 18.44 -14.33 -37.02
N TRP A 120 17.67 -14.71 -38.04
CA TRP A 120 16.22 -14.86 -37.96
C TRP A 120 15.81 -15.92 -36.94
N VAL A 121 16.43 -17.11 -36.98
CA VAL A 121 16.20 -18.19 -36.00
C VAL A 121 16.58 -17.74 -34.59
N SER A 122 17.70 -17.01 -34.45
CA SER A 122 18.14 -16.47 -33.15
C SER A 122 17.14 -15.46 -32.58
N LEU A 123 16.58 -14.59 -33.43
CA LEU A 123 15.54 -13.64 -33.03
C LEU A 123 14.28 -14.35 -32.56
N ILE A 124 13.81 -15.37 -33.27
CA ILE A 124 12.67 -16.20 -32.84
C ILE A 124 12.95 -16.85 -31.49
N ALA A 125 14.13 -17.46 -31.32
CA ALA A 125 14.52 -18.09 -30.07
C ALA A 125 14.52 -17.09 -28.91
N ILE A 126 15.02 -15.86 -29.12
CA ILE A 126 14.99 -14.80 -28.10
C ILE A 126 13.56 -14.38 -27.77
N VAL A 127 12.71 -14.15 -28.78
CA VAL A 127 11.33 -13.72 -28.59
C VAL A 127 10.51 -14.80 -27.87
N LEU A 128 10.81 -16.09 -28.05
CA LEU A 128 10.19 -17.16 -27.29
C LEU A 128 10.80 -17.30 -25.89
N ILE A 129 12.11 -17.32 -25.72
CA ILE A 129 12.71 -17.66 -24.43
C ILE A 129 12.67 -16.49 -23.43
N ALA A 130 12.92 -15.26 -23.88
CA ALA A 130 13.01 -14.09 -23.00
C ALA A 130 11.74 -13.78 -22.20
N PRO A 131 10.52 -13.71 -22.79
CA PRO A 131 9.30 -13.46 -22.04
C PRO A 131 8.99 -14.58 -21.03
N PHE A 132 9.31 -15.84 -21.32
CA PHE A 132 9.15 -16.92 -20.35
C PHE A 132 9.98 -16.68 -19.09
N TRP A 133 11.27 -16.35 -19.24
CA TRP A 133 12.13 -16.04 -18.10
C TRP A 133 11.69 -14.80 -17.33
N GLY A 134 11.22 -13.77 -18.03
CA GLY A 134 10.70 -12.57 -17.37
C GLY A 134 9.43 -12.84 -16.57
N ILE A 135 8.51 -13.70 -17.06
CA ILE A 135 7.32 -14.14 -16.31
C ILE A 135 7.76 -14.86 -15.02
N LEU A 136 8.72 -15.79 -15.12
CA LEU A 136 9.23 -16.51 -13.95
C LEU A 136 9.87 -15.57 -12.91
N MET A 137 10.61 -14.54 -13.35
CA MET A 137 11.17 -13.54 -12.44
C MET A 137 10.08 -12.71 -11.74
N LEU A 138 9.04 -12.29 -12.47
CA LEU A 138 7.92 -11.54 -11.92
C LEU A 138 7.07 -12.38 -10.95
N ILE A 139 6.81 -13.65 -11.26
CA ILE A 139 6.11 -14.56 -10.35
C ILE A 139 6.90 -14.74 -9.04
N ARG A 140 8.22 -14.93 -9.12
CA ARG A 140 9.06 -15.02 -7.90
C ARG A 140 9.01 -13.73 -7.07
N CYS A 141 9.02 -12.58 -7.74
CA CYS A 141 8.88 -11.28 -7.09
C CYS A 141 7.53 -11.17 -6.37
N LYS A 142 6.43 -11.58 -7.03
CA LYS A 142 5.09 -11.61 -6.46
C LYS A 142 5.01 -12.50 -5.22
N LEU A 143 5.47 -13.76 -5.31
CA LEU A 143 5.49 -14.69 -4.18
C LEU A 143 6.26 -14.16 -2.96
N LYS A 144 7.35 -13.41 -3.20
CA LYS A 144 8.13 -12.77 -2.14
C LYS A 144 7.38 -11.63 -1.46
N LEU A 145 6.67 -10.82 -2.24
CA LEU A 145 5.81 -9.75 -1.71
C LEU A 145 4.61 -10.31 -0.96
N ASP A 146 4.00 -11.38 -1.45
CA ASP A 146 2.88 -12.06 -0.79
C ASP A 146 3.32 -12.60 0.59
N ALA A 147 4.46 -13.28 0.65
CA ALA A 147 5.04 -13.78 1.91
C ALA A 147 5.37 -12.65 2.90
N TRP A 148 5.84 -11.51 2.40
CA TRP A 148 6.06 -10.32 3.22
C TRP A 148 4.75 -9.74 3.78
N LEU A 149 3.70 -9.68 2.96
CA LEU A 149 2.40 -9.16 3.36
C LEU A 149 1.79 -10.03 4.45
N GLU A 150 1.80 -11.36 4.26
CA GLU A 150 1.31 -12.33 5.25
C GLU A 150 2.05 -12.16 6.59
N PHE A 151 3.39 -12.12 6.55
CA PHE A 151 4.21 -11.92 7.75
C PHE A 151 3.89 -10.59 8.47
N SER A 152 3.72 -9.51 7.72
CA SER A 152 3.44 -8.19 8.29
C SER A 152 2.05 -8.12 8.92
N LEU A 153 1.05 -8.72 8.27
CA LEU A 153 -0.33 -8.81 8.79
C LEU A 153 -0.43 -9.71 10.01
N GLU A 154 0.25 -10.86 10.02
CA GLU A 154 0.29 -11.77 11.17
C GLU A 154 0.90 -11.10 12.40
N ARG A 155 2.03 -10.39 12.23
CA ARG A 155 2.64 -9.65 13.34
C ARG A 155 1.78 -8.51 13.83
N LEU A 156 1.10 -7.78 12.94
CA LEU A 156 0.16 -6.72 13.33
C LEU A 156 -1.03 -7.30 14.12
N HIS A 157 -1.54 -8.46 13.70
CA HIS A 157 -2.61 -9.16 14.38
C HIS A 157 -2.19 -9.62 15.79
N HIS A 158 -0.98 -10.19 15.93
CA HIS A 158 -0.43 -10.52 17.25
C HIS A 158 -0.26 -9.28 18.13
N HIS A 159 0.14 -8.14 17.58
CA HIS A 159 0.27 -6.92 18.34
C HIS A 159 -1.09 -6.41 18.83
N ARG A 160 -2.11 -6.42 17.96
CA ARG A 160 -3.50 -6.13 18.32
C ARG A 160 -4.00 -7.03 19.46
N GLN A 161 -3.78 -8.34 19.36
CA GLN A 161 -4.15 -9.28 20.43
C GLN A 161 -3.45 -8.97 21.75
N ARG A 162 -2.16 -8.59 21.73
CA ARG A 162 -1.42 -8.18 22.93
C ARG A 162 -1.99 -6.91 23.56
N ILE A 163 -2.40 -5.92 22.77
CA ILE A 163 -3.00 -4.68 23.29
C ILE A 163 -4.38 -4.97 23.92
N ILE A 164 -5.20 -5.78 23.25
CA ILE A 164 -6.53 -6.17 23.77
C ILE A 164 -6.38 -6.97 25.08
N THR A 165 -5.45 -7.93 25.13
CA THR A 165 -5.22 -8.74 26.33
C THR A 165 -4.56 -7.96 27.47
N ALA A 166 -3.67 -7.01 27.17
CA ALA A 166 -3.10 -6.11 28.16
C ALA A 166 -4.16 -5.17 28.78
N GLY A 167 -5.06 -4.62 27.95
CA GLY A 167 -6.17 -3.80 28.41
C GLY A 167 -7.28 -4.58 29.13
N ALA A 168 -7.41 -5.87 28.86
CA ALA A 168 -8.39 -6.75 29.51
C ALA A 168 -7.92 -7.26 30.88
N LYS A 169 -6.68 -6.99 31.30
CA LYS A 169 -6.19 -7.45 32.60
C LYS A 169 -7.02 -6.75 33.69
N PRO A 170 -7.88 -7.47 34.43
CA PRO A 170 -8.75 -6.85 35.42
C PRO A 170 -7.85 -6.11 36.43
N PRO A 171 -8.25 -4.91 36.88
CA PRO A 171 -7.48 -4.14 37.86
C PRO A 171 -7.14 -5.10 38.97
N SER A 172 -5.84 -5.35 39.14
CA SER A 172 -5.32 -6.38 40.03
C SER A 172 -6.10 -6.30 41.32
N THR A 173 -6.78 -7.41 41.66
CA THR A 173 -7.65 -7.52 42.83
C THR A 173 -7.05 -6.71 43.97
N PRO A 174 -7.80 -5.74 44.52
CA PRO A 174 -7.25 -4.73 45.41
C PRO A 174 -6.37 -5.43 46.43
N LYS A 175 -5.05 -5.17 46.37
CA LYS A 175 -4.11 -5.55 47.44
C LYS A 175 -4.83 -5.18 48.73
N LYS A 176 -5.09 -6.21 49.56
CA LYS A 176 -5.92 -6.19 50.78
C LYS A 176 -6.20 -4.77 51.27
N PRO A 177 -7.47 -4.38 51.47
CA PRO A 177 -7.83 -3.04 51.90
C PRO A 177 -6.85 -2.62 52.99
N PRO A 178 -6.13 -1.49 52.84
CA PRO A 178 -5.18 -1.07 53.85
C PRO A 178 -5.93 -1.08 55.16
N SER A 179 -5.44 -1.90 56.09
CA SER A 179 -5.96 -2.00 57.44
C SER A 179 -6.23 -0.59 57.95
N ARG A 180 -7.53 -0.24 57.99
CA ARG A 180 -8.15 0.81 58.81
C ARG A 180 -7.18 1.96 59.14
N ARG A 181 -6.93 2.88 58.19
CA ARG A 181 -6.31 4.16 58.54
C ARG A 181 -7.31 4.99 59.33
N THR A 182 -6.95 5.18 60.59
CA THR A 182 -7.46 6.11 61.59
C THR A 182 -7.90 7.43 60.95
N PHE A 183 -9.14 7.82 61.20
CA PHE A 183 -9.67 9.14 60.89
C PHE A 183 -8.98 10.13 61.82
N ASP A 184 -8.25 11.10 61.27
CA ASP A 184 -7.64 12.17 62.06
C ASP A 184 -8.54 13.43 61.92
N PRO A 185 -9.44 13.70 62.89
CA PRO A 185 -10.47 14.72 62.76
C PRO A 185 -9.95 16.17 62.84
N LEU A 186 -8.66 16.38 63.16
CA LEU A 186 -8.11 17.71 63.42
C LEU A 186 -7.49 18.41 62.19
N THR A 187 -7.13 17.71 61.12
CA THR A 187 -6.47 18.33 59.95
C THR A 187 -7.38 18.61 58.77
N GLY A 188 -8.62 18.09 58.72
CA GLY A 188 -9.60 18.43 57.68
C GLY A 188 -9.13 18.25 56.23
N ARG A 189 -8.02 17.54 55.98
CA ARG A 189 -7.35 17.49 54.68
C ARG A 189 -7.05 16.04 54.29
N ASN A 190 -8.01 15.45 53.58
CA ASN A 190 -7.89 14.16 52.91
C ASN A 190 -7.32 14.35 51.50
N VAL A 191 -6.01 14.20 51.31
CA VAL A 191 -5.41 14.12 49.97
C VAL A 191 -4.24 13.14 50.06
N PRO A 192 -4.38 11.89 49.59
CA PRO A 192 -3.66 11.48 48.37
C PRO A 192 -4.30 10.27 47.65
N ILE A 193 -5.52 10.42 47.10
CA ILE A 193 -6.14 9.39 46.23
C ILE A 193 -6.05 9.77 44.74
N LEU A 194 -5.70 11.03 44.43
CA LEU A 194 -5.69 11.57 43.07
C LEU A 194 -4.40 11.25 42.26
N GLU A 195 -3.28 10.93 42.90
CA GLU A 195 -2.00 10.72 42.19
C GLU A 195 -1.87 9.35 41.51
N ALA A 196 -2.62 8.33 41.96
CA ALA A 196 -2.58 7.01 41.31
C ALA A 196 -3.40 6.97 40.01
N GLU A 197 -4.39 7.86 39.84
CA GLU A 197 -5.23 7.90 38.63
C GLU A 197 -4.57 8.66 37.46
N HIS A 198 -3.61 9.55 37.71
CA HIS A 198 -3.00 10.33 36.62
C HIS A 198 -1.98 9.54 35.78
N LYS A 199 -1.61 8.33 36.21
CA LYS A 199 -0.64 7.48 35.48
C LYS A 199 -1.25 6.71 34.31
N GLU A 200 -2.54 6.41 34.30
CA GLU A 200 -3.16 5.64 33.20
C GLU A 200 -3.34 6.47 31.91
N ASP A 201 -3.48 7.81 32.02
CA ASP A 201 -3.63 8.69 30.86
C ASP A 201 -2.33 8.82 30.03
N ASP A 202 -1.17 8.63 30.66
CA ASP A 202 0.14 8.83 30.01
C ASP A 202 0.59 7.62 29.15
N ASP A 203 -0.09 6.47 29.28
CA ASP A 203 0.26 5.25 28.55
C ASP A 203 -0.32 5.22 27.12
N THR A 204 -1.45 5.88 26.86
CA THR A 204 -2.08 5.94 25.53
C THR A 204 -1.17 6.53 24.44
N PRO A 205 -0.57 7.73 24.62
CA PRO A 205 0.31 8.29 23.60
C PRO A 205 1.57 7.44 23.38
N GLN A 206 2.06 6.74 24.41
CA GLN A 206 3.19 5.83 24.28
C GLN A 206 2.85 4.60 23.42
N ILE A 207 1.66 4.02 23.60
CA ILE A 207 1.18 2.90 22.78
C ILE A 207 1.00 3.32 21.32
N VAL A 208 0.44 4.50 21.07
CA VAL A 208 0.29 5.03 19.71
C VAL A 208 1.66 5.27 19.08
N ARG A 209 2.61 5.85 19.82
CA ARG A 209 3.99 6.06 19.35
C ARG A 209 4.70 4.74 19.01
N ASP A 210 4.59 3.73 19.87
CA ASP A 210 5.15 2.39 19.64
C ASP A 210 4.52 1.71 18.42
N LEU A 211 3.21 1.90 18.21
CA LEU A 211 2.53 1.39 17.02
C LEU A 211 3.01 2.06 15.74
N VAL A 212 3.08 3.39 15.71
CA VAL A 212 3.58 4.15 14.56
C VAL A 212 5.02 3.74 14.26
N GLU A 213 5.88 3.63 15.27
CA GLU A 213 7.27 3.20 15.10
C GLU A 213 7.37 1.79 14.48
N LYS A 214 6.50 0.87 14.87
CA LYS A 214 6.45 -0.48 14.27
C LYS A 214 5.98 -0.46 12.83
N VAL A 215 4.99 0.36 12.50
CA VAL A 215 4.48 0.50 11.13
C VAL A 215 5.57 1.07 10.22
N THR A 216 6.28 2.10 10.69
CA THR A 216 7.45 2.64 9.99
C THR A 216 8.51 1.56 9.77
N LYS A 217 8.80 0.72 10.78
CA LYS A 217 9.73 -0.42 10.61
C LYS A 217 9.27 -1.43 9.56
N TYR A 218 7.96 -1.70 9.45
CA TYR A 218 7.45 -2.58 8.39
C TYR A 218 7.56 -1.94 7.00
N GLN A 219 7.35 -0.63 6.89
CA GLN A 219 7.55 0.11 5.63
C GLN A 219 9.03 0.12 5.22
N GLU A 220 9.94 0.33 6.16
CA GLU A 220 11.39 0.23 5.92
C GLU A 220 11.77 -1.20 5.49
N TYR A 221 11.23 -2.22 6.16
CA TYR A 221 11.46 -3.61 5.79
C TYR A 221 10.93 -3.96 4.39
N LEU A 222 9.75 -3.44 4.01
CA LEU A 222 9.23 -3.56 2.65
C LEU A 222 10.19 -2.93 1.64
N GLN A 223 10.66 -1.72 1.94
CA GLN A 223 11.56 -0.99 1.07
C GLN A 223 12.89 -1.74 0.89
N ASP A 224 13.42 -2.33 1.96
CA ASP A 224 14.65 -3.12 1.91
C ASP A 224 14.47 -4.39 1.07
N ILE A 225 13.40 -5.17 1.29
CA ILE A 225 13.09 -6.34 0.44
C ILE A 225 12.89 -5.93 -1.02
N TRP A 226 12.20 -4.80 -1.23
CA TRP A 226 11.95 -4.29 -2.57
C TRP A 226 13.26 -3.90 -3.26
N CYS A 227 14.16 -3.21 -2.59
CA CYS A 227 15.43 -2.76 -3.16
C CYS A 227 16.43 -3.90 -3.37
N ASP A 228 16.55 -4.81 -2.40
CA ASP A 228 17.60 -5.83 -2.38
C ASP A 228 17.23 -7.09 -3.16
N GLU A 229 16.00 -7.59 -2.97
CA GLU A 229 15.57 -8.86 -3.59
C GLU A 229 14.75 -8.62 -4.87
N CYS A 230 13.68 -7.83 -4.76
CA CYS A 230 12.75 -7.62 -5.88
C CYS A 230 13.32 -6.68 -6.94
N GLY A 231 14.17 -5.74 -6.55
CA GLY A 231 14.64 -4.66 -7.41
C GLY A 231 15.50 -5.16 -8.56
N TRP A 232 16.28 -6.22 -8.35
CA TRP A 232 17.03 -6.88 -9.43
C TRP A 232 16.11 -7.74 -10.31
N LEU A 233 15.13 -8.45 -9.73
CA LEU A 233 14.16 -9.26 -10.47
C LEU A 233 13.32 -8.40 -11.42
N VAL A 234 12.78 -7.28 -10.93
CA VAL A 234 11.97 -6.36 -11.75
C VAL A 234 12.81 -5.68 -12.83
N ARG A 235 14.04 -5.25 -12.51
CA ARG A 235 14.98 -4.71 -13.52
C ARG A 235 15.33 -5.76 -14.58
N GLY A 236 15.59 -7.00 -14.16
CA GLY A 236 15.86 -8.11 -15.06
C GLY A 236 14.67 -8.41 -15.99
N ALA A 237 13.46 -8.48 -15.44
CA ALA A 237 12.24 -8.66 -16.20
C ALA A 237 12.00 -7.51 -17.19
N MET A 238 12.25 -6.26 -16.79
CA MET A 238 12.14 -5.10 -17.68
C MET A 238 13.16 -5.15 -18.82
N VAL A 239 14.40 -5.54 -18.54
CA VAL A 239 15.42 -5.73 -19.59
C VAL A 239 15.02 -6.85 -20.54
N LEU A 240 14.52 -7.98 -20.04
CA LEU A 240 14.02 -9.08 -20.87
C LEU A 240 12.81 -8.65 -21.72
N LEU A 241 11.89 -7.85 -21.17
CA LEU A 241 10.78 -7.23 -21.90
C LEU A 241 11.33 -6.40 -23.06
N MET A 242 12.26 -5.48 -22.79
CA MET A 242 12.84 -4.61 -23.81
C MET A 242 13.60 -5.38 -24.89
N VAL A 243 14.38 -6.40 -24.51
CA VAL A 243 15.10 -7.28 -25.44
C VAL A 243 14.11 -8.06 -26.31
N SER A 244 13.05 -8.62 -25.72
CA SER A 244 12.02 -9.36 -26.47
C SER A 244 11.25 -8.45 -27.44
N ALA A 245 10.86 -7.25 -27.01
CA ALA A 245 10.17 -6.27 -27.85
C ALA A 245 11.06 -5.81 -29.01
N PHE A 246 12.34 -5.52 -28.73
CA PHE A 246 13.31 -5.17 -29.76
C PHE A 246 13.54 -6.32 -30.74
N ALA A 247 13.71 -7.55 -30.25
CA ALA A 247 13.88 -8.73 -31.09
C ALA A 247 12.64 -8.99 -31.97
N ALA A 248 11.44 -8.79 -31.44
CA ALA A 248 10.20 -8.91 -32.20
C ALA A 248 10.09 -7.86 -33.31
N LEU A 249 10.44 -6.60 -33.02
CA LEU A 249 10.49 -5.53 -34.03
C LEU A 249 11.53 -5.85 -35.11
N MET A 250 12.73 -6.27 -34.71
CA MET A 250 13.78 -6.69 -35.65
C MET A 250 13.33 -7.87 -36.52
N LEU A 251 12.66 -8.86 -35.93
CA LEU A 251 12.13 -10.01 -36.64
C LEU A 251 11.10 -9.59 -37.70
N SER A 252 10.15 -8.74 -37.34
CA SER A 252 9.15 -8.22 -38.29
C SER A 252 9.80 -7.38 -39.39
N SER A 253 10.75 -6.52 -39.04
CA SER A 253 11.51 -5.69 -39.98
C SER A 253 12.31 -6.53 -40.97
N VAL A 254 13.07 -7.52 -40.50
CA VAL A 254 13.88 -8.42 -41.35
C VAL A 254 12.97 -9.27 -42.24
N SER A 255 11.87 -9.80 -41.71
CA SER A 255 10.93 -10.63 -42.47
C SER A 255 10.29 -9.83 -43.62
N LEU A 256 9.83 -8.60 -43.35
CA LEU A 256 9.26 -7.74 -44.39
C LEU A 256 10.30 -7.29 -45.41
N TRP A 257 11.52 -7.00 -44.97
CA TRP A 257 12.62 -6.66 -45.87
C TRP A 257 12.97 -7.81 -46.81
N LEU A 258 13.10 -9.05 -46.30
CA LEU A 258 13.33 -10.24 -47.12
C LEU A 258 12.23 -10.44 -48.16
N PHE A 259 10.97 -10.28 -47.76
CA PHE A 259 9.84 -10.37 -48.69
C PHE A 259 9.91 -9.33 -49.83
N LEU A 260 10.27 -8.09 -49.52
CA LEU A 260 10.41 -7.03 -50.53
C LEU A 260 11.53 -7.33 -51.52
N VAL A 261 12.67 -7.83 -51.03
CA VAL A 261 13.82 -8.14 -51.87
C VAL A 261 13.56 -9.38 -52.74
N ASN A 262 12.96 -10.43 -52.18
CA ASN A 262 12.66 -11.66 -52.93
C ASN A 262 11.58 -11.48 -53.99
N LYS A 263 10.69 -10.48 -53.85
CA LYS A 263 9.69 -10.18 -54.87
C LYS A 263 10.30 -9.57 -56.15
N GLY A 264 11.48 -8.96 -56.04
CA GLY A 264 12.20 -8.34 -57.15
C GLY A 264 11.46 -7.16 -57.83
N GLY A 265 12.02 -6.68 -58.94
CA GLY A 265 11.44 -5.61 -59.75
C GLY A 265 11.47 -4.24 -59.06
N GLU A 266 10.41 -3.43 -59.23
CA GLU A 266 10.32 -2.09 -58.63
C GLU A 266 10.34 -2.11 -57.08
N HIS A 267 10.06 -3.27 -56.47
CA HIS A 267 10.07 -3.44 -55.03
C HIS A 267 11.48 -3.54 -54.43
N GLU A 268 12.51 -3.82 -55.24
CA GLU A 268 13.90 -3.91 -54.77
C GLU A 268 14.38 -2.56 -54.23
N ASN A 269 14.10 -1.47 -54.96
CA ASN A 269 14.44 -0.12 -54.53
C ASN A 269 13.65 0.27 -53.26
N ALA A 270 12.38 -0.11 -53.17
CA ALA A 270 11.58 0.09 -51.96
C ALA A 270 12.15 -0.66 -50.74
N GLY A 271 12.72 -1.85 -50.95
CA GLY A 271 13.43 -2.62 -49.92
C GLY A 271 14.62 -1.86 -49.33
N VAL A 272 15.42 -1.19 -50.16
CA VAL A 272 16.56 -0.37 -49.72
C VAL A 272 16.10 0.82 -48.86
N TRP A 273 15.06 1.54 -49.29
CA TRP A 273 14.48 2.64 -48.51
C TRP A 273 13.88 2.15 -47.18
N PHE A 274 13.19 1.01 -47.20
CA PHE A 274 12.64 0.40 -46.00
C PHE A 274 13.74 0.03 -44.99
N LEU A 275 14.85 -0.55 -45.46
CA LEU A 275 16.01 -0.85 -44.63
C LEU A 275 16.62 0.42 -44.01
N ALA A 276 16.78 1.49 -44.80
CA ALA A 276 17.28 2.77 -44.30
C ALA A 276 16.39 3.36 -43.20
N LEU A 277 15.06 3.26 -43.35
CA LEU A 277 14.10 3.69 -42.34
C LEU A 277 14.19 2.84 -41.06
N ILE A 278 14.34 1.51 -41.18
CA ILE A 278 14.54 0.62 -40.03
C ILE A 278 15.83 0.99 -39.29
N LEU A 279 16.95 1.14 -40.00
CA LEU A 279 18.22 1.52 -39.40
C LEU A 279 18.11 2.90 -38.72
N GLY A 280 17.46 3.87 -39.36
CA GLY A 280 17.17 5.17 -38.77
C GLY A 280 16.34 5.06 -37.48
N GLY A 281 15.32 4.21 -37.46
CA GLY A 281 14.49 3.95 -36.27
C GLY A 281 15.24 3.30 -35.12
N ILE A 282 16.18 2.40 -35.40
CA ILE A 282 17.02 1.73 -34.38
C ILE A 282 18.09 2.68 -33.85
N PHE A 283 18.80 3.38 -34.74
CA PHE A 283 19.91 4.25 -34.36
C PHE A 283 19.46 5.59 -33.81
N GLY A 284 18.25 6.05 -34.13
CA GLY A 284 17.71 7.34 -33.64
C GLY A 284 17.71 7.44 -32.11
N PRO A 285 17.03 6.54 -31.38
CA PRO A 285 17.04 6.53 -29.92
C PRO A 285 18.44 6.34 -29.32
N ALA A 286 19.26 5.46 -29.91
CA ALA A 286 20.63 5.26 -29.47
C ALA A 286 21.49 6.54 -29.61
N GLY A 287 21.33 7.25 -30.73
CA GLY A 287 21.95 8.54 -30.99
C GLY A 287 21.46 9.61 -30.02
N TYR A 288 20.15 9.65 -29.72
CA TYR A 288 19.58 10.54 -28.72
C TYR A 288 20.16 10.28 -27.32
N MET A 289 20.20 9.02 -26.88
CA MET A 289 20.80 8.66 -25.58
C MET A 289 22.29 8.98 -25.52
N LEU A 290 23.02 8.79 -26.62
CA LEU A 290 24.44 9.13 -26.70
C LEU A 290 24.66 10.65 -26.67
N ALA A 291 23.78 11.42 -27.32
CA ALA A 291 23.80 12.88 -27.29
C ALA A 291 23.44 13.43 -25.90
N GLU A 292 22.46 12.82 -25.22
CA GLU A 292 22.08 13.19 -23.86
C GLU A 292 23.21 12.90 -22.86
N ARG A 293 23.92 11.77 -23.00
CA ARG A 293 25.12 11.48 -22.20
C ARG A 293 26.25 12.49 -22.41
N ARG A 294 26.29 13.17 -23.55
CA ARG A 294 27.27 14.23 -23.84
C ARG A 294 26.83 15.60 -23.33
N ARG A 295 25.56 15.79 -22.97
CA ARG A 295 25.11 17.06 -22.37
C ARG A 295 25.75 17.17 -20.98
N PRO A 296 26.38 18.31 -20.65
CA PRO A 296 26.93 18.52 -19.31
C PRO A 296 25.79 18.36 -18.29
N PRO A 297 26.04 17.70 -17.14
CA PRO A 297 25.03 17.55 -16.11
C PRO A 297 24.53 18.94 -15.73
N VAL A 298 23.22 19.16 -15.83
CA VAL A 298 22.58 20.40 -15.38
C VAL A 298 23.01 20.59 -13.93
N GLN A 299 23.82 21.62 -13.67
CA GLN A 299 24.21 21.98 -12.32
C GLN A 299 22.91 22.28 -11.58
N ARG A 300 22.58 21.43 -10.60
CA ARG A 300 21.49 21.76 -9.68
C ARG A 300 21.87 23.08 -9.02
N PRO A 301 20.95 24.07 -8.96
CA PRO A 301 21.19 25.32 -8.26
C PRO A 301 21.79 25.01 -6.88
N LYS A 302 22.98 25.57 -6.61
CA LYS A 302 23.69 25.41 -5.34
C LYS A 302 23.12 26.30 -4.23
N ASP A 303 22.01 26.98 -4.50
CA ASP A 303 21.45 28.02 -3.64
C ASP A 303 20.24 27.47 -2.90
N CYS A 304 20.48 26.75 -1.81
CA CYS A 304 19.57 26.53 -0.68
C CYS A 304 20.39 25.79 0.38
N ILE A 305 20.66 26.44 1.51
CA ILE A 305 21.45 25.94 2.65
C ILE A 305 22.96 26.19 2.45
N ASP A 306 23.32 27.48 2.46
CA ASP A 306 24.53 27.89 3.16
C ASP A 306 24.12 28.13 4.61
N ASP A 307 24.92 27.56 5.49
CA ASP A 307 24.68 27.41 6.92
C ASP A 307 24.66 28.79 7.59
N GLY A 308 23.45 29.25 7.92
CA GLY A 308 23.26 30.23 8.96
C GLY A 308 23.33 29.53 10.29
N ASP A 309 24.53 29.48 10.87
CA ASP A 309 24.78 29.12 12.26
C ASP A 309 23.78 29.84 13.19
N ALA A 310 22.78 29.11 13.66
CA ALA A 310 22.05 29.43 14.86
C ALA A 310 21.60 28.12 15.50
N GLU A 311 22.37 27.72 16.51
CA GLU A 311 21.91 26.87 17.60
C GLU A 311 20.50 27.31 18.05
N GLU A 312 19.48 26.52 17.75
CA GLU A 312 18.39 26.33 18.72
C GLU A 312 17.74 24.97 18.51
N GLU A 313 18.10 24.07 19.42
CA GLU A 313 17.48 22.80 19.71
C GLU A 313 16.02 23.03 20.15
N GLN A 314 15.09 23.22 19.21
CA GLN A 314 13.66 23.07 19.46
C GLN A 314 13.13 21.83 18.76
N ALA A 315 12.89 20.81 19.57
CA ALA A 315 12.10 19.63 19.23
C ALA A 315 10.69 20.05 18.82
N ILE A 316 10.47 20.24 17.51
CA ILE A 316 9.14 20.42 16.95
C ILE A 316 8.52 19.02 16.72
N PRO A 317 7.37 18.71 17.34
CA PRO A 317 6.76 17.39 17.26
C PRO A 317 6.15 17.15 15.87
N ILE A 318 6.68 16.13 15.19
CA ILE A 318 6.12 15.52 13.98
C ILE A 318 4.85 14.75 14.38
N ILE A 319 3.78 15.45 14.75
CA ILE A 319 2.44 14.85 14.97
C ILE A 319 1.34 15.66 14.27
N SER A 320 1.59 16.90 13.81
CA SER A 320 0.53 17.76 13.25
C SER A 320 0.20 17.55 11.76
N GLN A 321 1.01 16.83 10.97
CA GLN A 321 0.75 16.67 9.53
C GLN A 321 -0.24 15.55 9.16
N ILE A 322 -0.59 14.65 10.08
CA ILE A 322 -1.57 13.58 9.80
C ILE A 322 -3.03 14.07 9.97
N ILE A 323 -3.27 15.23 10.61
CA ILE A 323 -4.64 15.71 10.87
C ILE A 323 -5.11 16.75 9.82
N SER A 324 -4.23 17.30 8.98
CA SER A 324 -4.63 18.37 8.04
C SER A 324 -5.18 17.89 6.68
N SER A 325 -5.22 16.58 6.39
CA SER A 325 -5.68 16.07 5.09
C SER A 325 -7.19 15.79 4.99
N ASN A 326 -8.01 16.13 6.00
CA ASN A 326 -9.43 15.76 6.01
C ASN A 326 -10.44 16.94 6.00
N SER A 327 -9.99 18.15 5.63
CA SER A 327 -10.85 19.36 5.64
C SER A 327 -11.47 19.71 4.27
N ASN A 328 -11.74 18.75 3.38
CA ASN A 328 -12.44 19.06 2.12
C ASN A 328 -13.38 17.96 1.59
N ARG A 329 -14.13 17.30 2.49
CA ARG A 329 -15.40 16.66 2.13
C ARG A 329 -16.55 17.28 2.92
N GLY A 330 -16.96 18.45 2.45
CA GLY A 330 -18.22 19.07 2.86
C GLY A 330 -19.43 18.26 2.39
N ILE A 331 -20.34 18.03 3.34
CA ILE A 331 -21.76 18.39 3.26
C ILE A 331 -22.55 17.71 2.12
N LEU A 332 -23.21 16.60 2.45
CA LEU A 332 -24.62 16.40 2.06
C LEU A 332 -25.35 15.52 3.10
N SER A 333 -26.09 16.23 3.96
CA SER A 333 -27.45 15.89 4.36
C SER A 333 -27.69 14.73 5.34
N ARG A 334 -27.63 15.08 6.62
CA ARG A 334 -28.66 14.65 7.59
C ARG A 334 -30.04 15.08 7.07
N LYS A 335 -31.00 14.15 6.95
CA LYS A 335 -32.41 14.50 7.13
C LYS A 335 -33.22 13.34 7.75
N LEU A 336 -33.56 13.58 9.02
CA LEU A 336 -34.76 13.16 9.75
C LEU A 336 -35.01 11.67 10.02
N ARG A 337 -34.61 11.32 11.26
CA ARG A 337 -35.42 10.61 12.25
C ARG A 337 -36.93 10.82 12.04
N ARG A 338 -37.68 9.77 11.70
CA ARG A 338 -39.13 9.68 11.93
C ARG A 338 -39.47 8.30 12.49
N SER A 339 -39.96 8.34 13.72
CA SER A 339 -40.72 7.29 14.40
C SER A 339 -41.97 6.95 13.59
N SER A 340 -42.28 5.65 13.43
CA SER A 340 -43.64 5.10 13.60
C SER A 340 -43.66 3.58 13.41
N SER A 341 -44.09 2.89 14.47
CA SER A 341 -45.04 1.76 14.51
C SER A 341 -44.91 0.58 13.54
N SER A 342 -44.85 -0.62 14.15
CA SER A 342 -45.42 -1.89 13.65
C SER A 342 -46.81 -1.68 13.02
N PRO A 343 -47.19 -2.46 11.99
CA PRO A 343 -47.85 -3.72 12.31
C PRO A 343 -47.53 -4.89 11.36
N ASP A 344 -48.02 -6.04 11.81
CA ASP A 344 -48.08 -7.37 11.24
C ASP A 344 -48.49 -7.49 9.75
N MET A 345 -48.12 -8.67 9.22
CA MET A 345 -48.92 -9.57 8.35
C MET A 345 -48.31 -9.93 6.99
N SER A 346 -48.35 -11.25 6.76
CA SER A 346 -48.39 -11.98 5.49
C SER A 346 -47.05 -12.15 4.77
N ALA A 347 -46.40 -13.31 4.79
CA ALA A 347 -46.86 -14.60 4.25
C ALA A 347 -47.38 -14.49 2.80
N GLU A 348 -46.47 -14.50 1.83
CA GLU A 348 -46.81 -14.90 0.47
C GLU A 348 -45.62 -15.62 -0.18
N ALA A 349 -45.76 -16.94 -0.24
CA ALA A 349 -44.96 -17.84 -1.04
C ALA A 349 -45.63 -17.99 -2.40
N ALA A 350 -44.89 -17.80 -3.50
CA ALA A 350 -45.02 -18.57 -4.75
C ALA A 350 -44.32 -17.88 -5.93
N THR A 351 -43.19 -18.41 -6.38
CA THR A 351 -42.79 -18.52 -7.80
C THR A 351 -41.50 -19.35 -7.84
N ARG A 352 -41.54 -20.68 -7.94
CA ARG A 352 -41.85 -21.51 -9.13
C ARG A 352 -41.03 -21.09 -10.35
N THR A 353 -39.80 -21.60 -10.43
CA THR A 353 -39.06 -21.69 -11.70
C THR A 353 -38.59 -23.12 -11.90
N ASN A 354 -39.16 -23.73 -12.93
CA ASN A 354 -38.91 -25.07 -13.43
C ASN A 354 -37.47 -25.21 -13.95
N ARG A 355 -36.78 -26.30 -13.58
CA ARG A 355 -35.77 -26.93 -14.45
C ARG A 355 -35.59 -28.42 -14.10
N SER A 356 -36.46 -29.23 -14.69
CA SER A 356 -36.18 -30.63 -15.04
C SER A 356 -35.45 -30.60 -16.40
N ALA A 357 -34.61 -31.53 -16.85
CA ALA A 357 -33.91 -32.69 -16.31
C ALA A 357 -33.07 -33.21 -17.51
N LEU A 358 -31.93 -33.85 -17.26
CA LEU A 358 -31.49 -35.14 -17.83
C LEU A 358 -29.96 -35.27 -17.79
N ALA A 359 -29.51 -36.26 -17.01
CA ALA A 359 -28.23 -36.94 -17.17
C ALA A 359 -28.34 -37.94 -18.37
N PRO A 360 -27.28 -38.66 -18.82
CA PRO A 360 -26.53 -39.60 -17.98
C PRO A 360 -25.01 -39.72 -18.24
N SER A 361 -24.32 -40.24 -17.23
CA SER A 361 -22.97 -40.83 -17.28
C SER A 361 -22.93 -42.11 -18.13
N PRO A 362 -21.74 -42.63 -18.50
CA PRO A 362 -21.22 -43.75 -17.70
C PRO A 362 -19.69 -43.78 -17.47
N SER A 363 -19.39 -44.62 -16.47
CA SER A 363 -18.15 -45.08 -15.84
C SER A 363 -17.12 -45.81 -16.71
N CYS A 364 -15.84 -45.79 -16.26
CA CYS A 364 -14.91 -46.94 -16.10
C CYS A 364 -13.58 -46.41 -15.50
N ALA A 365 -13.26 -46.66 -14.24
CA ALA A 365 -12.51 -47.83 -13.73
C ALA A 365 -11.06 -47.95 -14.26
N SER A 366 -10.07 -47.59 -13.42
CA SER A 366 -8.92 -48.43 -13.07
C SER A 366 -7.87 -47.65 -12.23
N SER A 367 -7.39 -48.30 -11.19
CA SER A 367 -6.14 -48.06 -10.45
C SER A 367 -5.45 -49.45 -10.34
N PRO A 368 -4.25 -49.64 -9.74
CA PRO A 368 -3.13 -48.76 -9.37
C PRO A 368 -1.79 -49.38 -9.95
N PRO A 369 -0.53 -49.28 -9.43
CA PRO A 369 -0.07 -49.29 -8.02
C PRO A 369 1.04 -48.30 -7.61
N LYS A 370 1.20 -48.27 -6.28
CA LYS A 370 2.28 -47.71 -5.43
C LYS A 370 3.69 -47.80 -6.02
N ALA A 371 4.44 -46.71 -5.90
CA ALA A 371 5.90 -46.73 -5.81
C ALA A 371 6.34 -45.85 -4.61
N THR A 372 6.89 -46.52 -3.61
CA THR A 372 7.70 -45.98 -2.51
C THR A 372 8.92 -45.25 -3.07
N ARG A 373 9.12 -43.97 -2.72
CA ARG A 373 10.40 -43.30 -2.93
C ARG A 373 10.84 -42.59 -1.66
N SER A 374 12.03 -43.00 -1.24
CA SER A 374 12.83 -42.59 -0.11
C SER A 374 13.17 -41.10 -0.09
N GLU A 375 13.10 -40.52 1.11
CA GLU A 375 13.78 -39.26 1.49
C GLU A 375 15.30 -39.41 1.34
N PRO A 376 15.98 -38.37 0.85
CA PRO A 376 17.34 -38.11 1.25
C PRO A 376 17.41 -36.83 2.09
N ASP A 377 17.95 -36.99 3.30
CA ASP A 377 18.54 -35.93 4.13
C ASP A 377 19.41 -35.00 3.27
N LEU A 378 19.05 -33.71 3.24
CA LEU A 378 19.90 -32.67 2.67
C LEU A 378 20.41 -31.77 3.80
N THR A 379 21.60 -32.13 4.27
CA THR A 379 22.49 -31.29 5.08
C THR A 379 22.69 -29.91 4.47
N VAL A 380 22.28 -28.88 5.19
CA VAL A 380 22.49 -27.47 4.86
C VAL A 380 23.90 -27.07 5.30
N HIS A 381 24.81 -26.85 4.34
CA HIS A 381 26.08 -26.14 4.56
C HIS A 381 25.94 -24.66 4.16
N PRO A 382 26.45 -23.71 4.96
CA PRO A 382 26.40 -22.28 4.65
C PRO A 382 27.57 -21.88 3.73
N LEU A 383 27.29 -21.62 2.46
CA LEU A 383 28.27 -20.99 1.55
C LEU A 383 28.06 -19.49 1.47
N THR A 384 28.83 -18.81 2.31
CA THR A 384 29.68 -17.65 2.01
C THR A 384 29.35 -16.75 0.80
N ARG A 385 29.11 -15.47 1.14
CA ARG A 385 29.72 -14.28 0.53
C ARG A 385 29.29 -13.91 -0.90
N LYS A 386 28.13 -13.26 -1.02
CA LYS A 386 27.81 -12.38 -2.16
C LYS A 386 28.43 -11.00 -1.94
N ARG A 387 29.35 -10.60 -2.82
CA ARG A 387 29.71 -9.19 -3.03
C ARG A 387 28.49 -8.50 -3.66
N SER A 388 27.78 -7.66 -2.89
CA SER A 388 26.76 -6.78 -3.45
C SER A 388 27.46 -5.63 -4.18
N PHE A 389 27.15 -5.45 -5.46
CA PHE A 389 27.42 -4.21 -6.15
C PHE A 389 26.33 -3.23 -5.74
N GLY A 390 26.66 -2.36 -4.78
CA GLY A 390 25.80 -1.30 -4.29
C GLY A 390 25.51 -0.27 -5.37
N TRP A 391 24.41 -0.46 -6.10
CA TRP A 391 23.74 0.59 -6.88
C TRP A 391 22.35 0.82 -6.29
N CYS A 392 22.32 1.19 -5.00
CA CYS A 392 21.21 1.88 -4.37
C CYS A 392 21.71 3.28 -3.99
N ALA A 393 21.89 4.13 -5.00
CA ALA A 393 22.03 5.56 -4.76
C ALA A 393 20.68 6.07 -4.24
N ARG A 394 20.56 6.13 -2.91
CA ARG A 394 19.47 6.73 -2.13
C ARG A 394 19.34 8.21 -2.52
N ARG A 395 18.61 8.51 -3.60
CA ARG A 395 18.05 9.84 -3.87
C ARG A 395 16.66 9.89 -3.26
N ARG A 396 16.56 10.42 -2.04
CA ARG A 396 15.29 10.96 -1.54
C ARG A 396 14.93 12.19 -2.42
N PRO A 397 13.74 12.27 -3.03
CA PRO A 397 13.22 13.57 -3.42
C PRO A 397 12.76 14.28 -2.14
N SER A 398 13.42 15.39 -1.81
CA SER A 398 12.88 16.36 -0.86
C SER A 398 11.60 16.93 -1.46
N LEU A 399 10.47 16.69 -0.79
CA LEU A 399 9.18 17.28 -1.09
C LEU A 399 9.30 18.79 -0.86
N SER A 400 9.36 19.60 -1.93
CA SER A 400 9.33 21.06 -1.78
C SER A 400 7.89 21.52 -1.55
N THR A 401 7.71 22.26 -0.47
CA THR A 401 6.52 22.99 -0.09
C THR A 401 6.05 23.95 -1.18
N HIS A 402 4.72 24.07 -1.28
CA HIS A 402 4.01 25.04 -2.11
C HIS A 402 4.52 26.46 -1.86
N HIS A 403 4.88 27.15 -2.94
CA HIS A 403 5.14 28.58 -2.97
C HIS A 403 3.80 29.30 -3.09
N GLU A 404 3.39 30.04 -2.06
CA GLU A 404 2.36 31.08 -2.20
C GLU A 404 2.95 32.25 -3.00
N GLU A 405 2.21 32.73 -4.01
CA GLU A 405 2.47 33.96 -4.73
C GLU A 405 1.98 35.17 -3.90
N PRO A 406 2.79 36.25 -3.74
CA PRO A 406 2.27 37.52 -3.30
C PRO A 406 1.69 38.30 -4.49
N LEU A 407 0.40 38.63 -4.40
CA LEU A 407 -0.29 39.58 -5.26
C LEU A 407 0.36 40.97 -5.16
N LEU A 408 1.17 41.33 -6.15
CA LEU A 408 1.71 42.67 -6.32
C LEU A 408 0.84 43.44 -7.31
N GLY A 409 0.01 44.33 -6.76
CA GLY A 409 -0.82 45.27 -7.51
C GLY A 409 0.03 46.20 -8.37
N LYS A 410 -0.37 46.33 -9.64
CA LYS A 410 0.10 47.38 -10.54
C LYS A 410 -1.08 48.29 -10.87
N SER A 411 -1.12 49.42 -10.18
CA SER A 411 -1.82 50.64 -10.59
C SER A 411 -0.95 51.42 -11.59
N SER A 412 -1.58 52.35 -12.31
CA SER A 412 -1.02 53.39 -13.20
C SER A 412 -0.57 52.94 -14.61
N SER A 413 -0.93 53.61 -15.72
CA SER A 413 -1.60 54.89 -15.92
C SER A 413 -2.16 55.01 -17.34
N VAL A 414 -3.23 55.79 -17.41
CA VAL A 414 -3.97 56.28 -18.57
C VAL A 414 -3.20 57.38 -19.33
N SER A 415 -3.30 57.32 -20.67
CA SER A 415 -3.27 58.42 -21.67
C SER A 415 -1.96 59.10 -22.09
N PRO A 416 -1.96 59.81 -23.26
CA PRO A 416 -3.05 60.00 -24.24
C PRO A 416 -2.92 59.23 -25.55
#